data_AF-A0A956E7A1-F1
#
_entry.id   AF-A0A956E7A1-F1
#
_cell.length_a   1.000
_cell.length_b   1.000
_cell.length_c   1.000
_cell.angle_alpha   90.00
_cell.angle_beta   90.00
_cell.angle_gamma   90.00
#
_symmetry.space_group_name_H-M   'P 1'
#
loop_
_entity.id
_entity.type
_entity.pdbx_description
1 polymer ?
#
loop_
_entity_poly.entity_id
_entity_poly.type
_entity_poly.pdbx_seq_one_letter_code
_entity_poly.pdbx_strand_id
1 'polypeptide(L)'
;MNPFRTALVGIYRGVVLKRKLRGPAFPSWSPEFETLAPLMHHYSKVSTVLPLSAQRRAATSLLRPTKATSETEYERVRVGAIPCEWFRRPDSSLERVFLYLHGGGYSIGSIDTHRDLVARI
;
A
#
# COMPACT_ATOMS: atom_id res chain seq x y z
N MET A 1 19.72 2.96 -5.74
CA MET A 1 18.54 3.23 -6.61
C MET A 1 17.74 1.94 -6.74
N ASN A 2 16.47 1.90 -6.35
CA ASN A 2 15.67 0.65 -6.31
C ASN A 2 15.30 0.20 -7.75
N PRO A 3 15.78 -0.96 -8.26
CA PRO A 3 15.53 -1.40 -9.63
C PRO A 3 14.04 -1.58 -9.93
N PHE A 4 13.23 -1.96 -8.93
CA PHE A 4 11.78 -2.05 -9.04
C PHE A 4 11.14 -0.70 -9.38
N ARG A 5 11.65 0.39 -8.78
CA ARG A 5 11.16 1.75 -9.05
C ARG A 5 11.47 2.19 -10.48
N THR A 6 12.65 1.84 -10.99
CA THR A 6 13.05 2.16 -12.36
C THR A 6 12.13 1.46 -13.37
N ALA A 7 11.84 0.18 -13.14
CA ALA A 7 10.92 -0.59 -13.98
C ALA A 7 9.50 0.02 -13.97
N LEU A 8 8.97 0.35 -12.79
CA LEU A 8 7.65 0.99 -12.64
C LEU A 8 7.52 2.31 -13.43
N VAL A 9 8.55 3.16 -13.39
CA VAL A 9 8.57 4.43 -14.15
C VAL A 9 8.54 4.16 -15.66
N GLY A 10 9.26 3.14 -16.13
CA GLY A 10 9.23 2.72 -17.53
C GLY A 10 7.82 2.28 -17.96
N ILE A 11 7.18 1.41 -17.17
CA ILE A 11 5.81 0.94 -17.44
C ILE A 11 4.84 2.11 -17.44
N TYR A 12 4.92 3.02 -16.47
CA TYR A 12 4.08 4.21 -16.39
C TYR A 12 4.16 5.07 -17.66
N ARG A 13 5.38 5.34 -18.14
CA ARG A 13 5.58 6.09 -19.40
C ARG A 13 4.92 5.40 -20.59
N GLY A 14 5.04 4.08 -20.67
CA GLY A 14 4.37 3.26 -21.69
C GLY A 14 2.84 3.38 -21.61
N VAL A 15 2.27 3.32 -20.40
CA VAL A 15 0.84 3.50 -20.16
C VAL A 15 0.37 4.89 -20.61
N VAL A 16 1.06 5.96 -20.23
CA VAL A 16 0.72 7.32 -20.66
C VAL A 16 0.75 7.46 -22.19
N LEU A 17 1.75 6.90 -22.86
CA LEU A 17 1.82 6.91 -24.33
C LEU A 17 0.67 6.13 -24.96
N LYS A 18 0.38 4.92 -24.46
CA LYS A 18 -0.74 4.09 -24.93
C LYS A 18 -2.07 4.82 -24.76
N ARG A 19 -2.29 5.50 -23.62
CA ARG A 19 -3.51 6.27 -23.34
C ARG A 19 -3.71 7.41 -24.33
N LYS A 20 -2.64 8.10 -24.73
CA LYS A 20 -2.72 9.15 -25.77
C LYS A 20 -3.12 8.60 -27.13
N LEU A 21 -2.73 7.37 -27.47
CA LEU A 21 -2.99 6.75 -28.77
C LEU A 21 -4.32 6.01 -28.85
N ARG A 22 -4.76 5.36 -27.76
CA ARG A 22 -5.90 4.43 -27.75
C ARG A 22 -6.93 4.71 -26.66
N GLY A 23 -6.73 5.76 -25.86
CA GLY A 23 -7.55 6.01 -24.67
C GLY A 23 -7.19 5.09 -23.49
N PRO A 24 -7.85 5.28 -22.33
CA PRO A 24 -7.65 4.47 -21.15
C PRO A 24 -8.14 3.03 -21.36
N ALA A 25 -7.49 2.05 -20.70
CA ALA A 25 -8.00 0.68 -20.69
C ALA A 25 -9.41 0.57 -20.07
N PHE A 26 -9.70 1.41 -19.07
CA PHE A 26 -11.02 1.59 -18.47
C PHE A 26 -11.26 3.08 -18.16
N PRO A 27 -12.44 3.64 -18.44
CA PRO A 27 -12.69 5.09 -18.29
C PRO A 27 -12.39 5.65 -16.90
N SER A 28 -12.68 4.88 -15.84
CA SER A 28 -12.47 5.30 -14.45
C SER A 28 -11.02 5.14 -13.95
N TRP A 29 -10.13 4.54 -14.75
CA TRP A 29 -8.77 4.25 -14.30
C TRP A 29 -7.87 5.46 -14.47
N SER A 30 -7.18 5.85 -13.40
CA SER A 30 -6.04 6.75 -13.48
C SER A 30 -4.85 6.06 -14.18
N PRO A 31 -3.92 6.82 -14.78
CA PRO A 31 -2.68 6.26 -15.34
C PRO A 31 -1.86 5.47 -14.30
N GLU A 32 -1.86 5.91 -13.05
CA GLU A 32 -1.17 5.25 -11.94
C GLU A 32 -1.80 3.88 -11.66
N PHE A 33 -3.13 3.83 -11.60
CA PHE A 33 -3.84 2.57 -11.37
C PHE A 33 -3.71 1.62 -12.57
N GLU A 34 -3.80 2.13 -13.80
CA GLU A 34 -3.59 1.33 -15.02
C GLU A 34 -2.16 0.77 -15.11
N THR A 35 -1.17 1.44 -14.50
CA THR A 35 0.21 0.94 -14.38
C THR A 35 0.33 -0.16 -13.33
N LEU A 36 -0.33 0.02 -12.18
CA LEU A 36 -0.22 -0.90 -11.05
C LEU A 36 -1.07 -2.17 -11.23
N ALA A 37 -2.24 -2.06 -11.83
CA ALA A 37 -3.21 -3.16 -11.94
C ALA A 37 -2.63 -4.41 -12.64
N PRO A 38 -1.92 -4.32 -13.79
CA PRO A 38 -1.31 -5.49 -14.42
C PRO A 38 -0.23 -6.15 -13.54
N LEU A 39 0.54 -5.34 -12.80
CA LEU A 39 1.55 -5.85 -11.87
C LEU A 39 0.90 -6.59 -10.71
N MET A 40 -0.17 -6.05 -10.14
CA MET A 40 -0.94 -6.71 -9.09
C MET A 40 -1.62 -7.98 -9.58
N HIS A 41 -2.15 -7.98 -10.81
CA HIS A 41 -2.71 -9.17 -11.44
C HIS A 41 -1.66 -10.26 -11.65
N HIS A 42 -0.48 -9.89 -12.16
CA HIS A 42 0.63 -10.83 -12.32
C HIS A 42 1.10 -11.36 -10.97
N TYR A 43 1.29 -10.47 -9.98
CA TYR A 43 1.67 -10.85 -8.61
C TYR A 43 0.66 -11.83 -8.02
N SER A 44 -0.65 -11.60 -8.16
CA SER A 44 -1.69 -12.50 -7.66
C SER A 44 -1.56 -13.93 -8.21
N LYS A 45 -1.14 -14.08 -9.48
CA LYS A 45 -0.95 -15.40 -10.11
C LYS A 45 0.28 -16.16 -9.61
N VAL A 46 1.30 -15.45 -9.15
CA VAL A 46 2.59 -16.05 -8.77
C VAL A 46 2.84 -16.04 -7.26
N SER A 47 2.13 -15.21 -6.49
CA SER A 47 2.39 -15.01 -5.07
C SER A 47 2.16 -16.28 -4.26
N THR A 48 1.16 -17.07 -4.61
CA THR A 48 0.79 -18.31 -3.89
C THR A 48 1.84 -19.40 -3.98
N VAL A 49 2.71 -19.37 -4.99
CA VAL A 49 3.82 -20.33 -5.12
C VAL A 49 5.13 -19.82 -4.52
N LEU A 50 5.19 -18.56 -4.08
CA LEU A 50 6.36 -18.01 -3.39
C LEU A 50 6.36 -18.44 -1.92
N PRO A 51 7.53 -18.66 -1.31
CA PRO A 51 7.62 -18.85 0.14
C PRO A 51 6.96 -17.69 0.89
N LEU A 52 6.24 -17.98 1.98
CA LEU A 52 5.50 -16.97 2.73
C LEU A 52 6.38 -15.80 3.20
N SER A 53 7.64 -16.09 3.56
CA SER A 53 8.60 -15.04 3.94
C SER A 53 8.92 -14.07 2.79
N ALA A 54 8.95 -14.57 1.55
CA ALA A 54 9.12 -13.74 0.37
C ALA A 54 7.88 -12.89 0.08
N GLN A 55 6.68 -13.47 0.22
CA GLN A 55 5.42 -12.74 0.09
C GLN A 55 5.33 -11.58 1.11
N ARG A 56 5.69 -11.83 2.37
CA ARG A 56 5.73 -10.81 3.43
C ARG A 56 6.68 -9.66 3.10
N ARG A 57 7.88 -9.96 2.59
CA ARG A 57 8.85 -8.93 2.17
C ARG A 57 8.37 -8.11 0.98
N ALA A 58 7.73 -8.76 0.01
CA ALA A 58 7.22 -8.08 -1.18
C ALA A 58 6.16 -7.02 -0.80
N ALA A 59 5.28 -7.32 0.14
CA ALA A 59 4.22 -6.42 0.60
C ALA A 59 4.74 -5.07 1.14
N THR A 60 5.92 -5.04 1.76
CA THR A 60 6.52 -3.81 2.30
C THR A 60 7.08 -2.89 1.21
N SER A 61 7.47 -3.43 0.07
CA SER A 61 8.28 -2.73 -0.95
C SER A 61 7.50 -1.74 -1.84
N LEU A 62 6.17 -1.73 -1.73
CA LEU A 62 5.28 -0.98 -2.61
C LEU A 62 4.85 0.39 -2.07
N LEU A 63 5.22 0.72 -0.83
CA LEU A 63 4.60 1.83 -0.12
C LEU A 63 5.37 3.13 -0.26
N ARG A 64 4.62 4.21 -0.46
CA ARG A 64 5.12 5.58 -0.43
C ARG A 64 4.48 6.31 0.74
N PRO A 65 5.26 6.84 1.70
CA PRO A 65 4.73 7.74 2.71
C PRO A 65 4.02 8.91 2.03
N THR A 66 2.80 9.22 2.45
CA THR A 66 2.08 10.44 2.03
C THR A 66 2.19 11.54 3.07
N LYS A 67 1.71 12.75 2.74
CA LYS A 67 1.61 13.86 3.69
C LYS A 67 0.86 13.46 4.98
N ALA A 68 -0.16 12.62 4.86
CA ALA A 68 -0.89 12.10 6.02
C ALA A 68 0.04 11.34 6.97
N THR A 69 0.97 10.53 6.44
CA THR A 69 1.91 9.79 7.28
C THR A 69 2.91 10.67 8.04
N SER A 70 3.29 11.82 7.49
CA SER A 70 4.18 12.78 8.17
C SER A 70 3.47 13.65 9.21
N GLU A 71 2.15 13.80 9.09
CA GLU A 71 1.33 14.59 10.02
C GLU A 71 0.66 13.74 11.10
N THR A 72 0.89 12.43 11.09
CA THR A 72 0.34 11.50 12.07
C THR A 72 1.41 11.15 13.08
N GLU A 73 1.08 11.31 14.36
CA GLU A 73 1.87 10.80 15.48
C GLU A 73 1.55 9.32 15.69
N TYR A 74 2.60 8.53 15.91
CA TYR A 74 2.51 7.09 16.14
C TYR A 74 3.01 6.74 17.53
N GLU A 75 2.21 6.02 18.29
CA GLU A 75 2.59 5.52 19.60
C GLU A 75 2.44 4.00 19.63
N ARG A 76 3.57 3.29 19.73
CA ARG A 76 3.56 1.83 19.86
C ARG A 76 3.06 1.44 21.24
N VAL A 77 2.10 0.54 21.27
CA VAL A 77 1.49 0.03 22.49
C VAL A 77 1.34 -1.49 22.42
N ARG A 78 1.04 -2.11 23.56
CA ARG A 78 0.69 -3.52 23.64
C ARG A 78 -0.65 -3.68 24.31
N VAL A 79 -1.53 -4.49 23.71
CA VAL A 79 -2.78 -4.92 24.33
C VAL A 79 -2.60 -6.39 24.73
N GLY A 80 -2.28 -6.61 26.01
CA GLY A 80 -1.76 -7.89 26.48
C GLY A 80 -0.46 -8.26 25.73
N ALA A 81 -0.44 -9.39 25.03
CA ALA A 81 0.71 -9.83 24.24
C ALA A 81 0.73 -9.26 22.81
N ILE A 82 -0.34 -8.60 22.35
CA ILE A 82 -0.51 -8.18 20.95
C ILE A 82 0.16 -6.82 20.72
N PRO A 83 1.09 -6.69 19.77
CA PRO A 83 1.65 -5.40 19.38
C PRO A 83 0.63 -4.59 18.59
N CYS A 84 0.44 -3.34 18.99
CA CYS A 84 -0.48 -2.38 18.39
C CYS A 84 0.23 -1.02 18.22
N GLU A 85 -0.38 -0.10 17.48
CA GLU A 85 0.12 1.27 17.34
C GLU A 85 -1.08 2.22 17.28
N TRP A 86 -1.05 3.26 18.10
CA TRP A 86 -1.97 4.38 18.00
C TRP A 86 -1.55 5.29 16.87
N PHE A 87 -2.54 5.83 16.17
CA PHE A 87 -2.41 6.82 15.12
C PHE A 87 -3.18 8.05 15.61
N ARG A 88 -2.50 9.19 15.75
CA ARG A 88 -3.14 10.43 16.18
C ARG A 88 -2.73 11.57 15.27
N ARG A 89 -3.71 12.28 14.72
CA ARG A 89 -3.50 13.56 14.06
C ARG A 89 -3.95 14.70 14.96
N PRO A 90 -3.47 15.94 14.76
CA PRO A 90 -3.89 17.09 15.58
C PRO A 90 -5.40 17.34 15.61
N ASP A 91 -6.12 16.95 14.56
CA ASP A 91 -7.57 17.08 14.40
C ASP A 91 -8.37 15.85 14.85
N SER A 92 -7.71 14.84 15.42
CA SER A 92 -8.37 13.61 15.90
C SER A 92 -9.22 13.86 17.15
N SER A 93 -10.42 13.29 17.19
CA SER A 93 -11.31 13.33 18.36
C SER A 93 -10.75 12.48 19.51
N LEU A 94 -10.77 13.02 20.74
CA LEU A 94 -10.35 12.28 21.94
C LEU A 94 -11.42 11.31 22.47
N GLU A 95 -12.65 11.40 21.97
CA GLU A 95 -13.80 10.63 22.46
C GLU A 95 -14.15 9.44 21.55
N ARG A 96 -13.53 9.35 20.37
CA ARG A 96 -13.82 8.33 19.36
C ARG A 96 -12.57 7.56 19.00
N VAL A 97 -12.71 6.24 18.94
CA VAL A 97 -11.63 5.31 18.59
C VAL A 97 -12.06 4.44 17.42
N PHE A 98 -11.20 4.34 16.42
CA PHE A 98 -11.35 3.40 15.32
C PHE A 98 -10.30 2.28 15.45
N LEU A 99 -10.76 1.06 15.69
CA LEU A 99 -9.90 -0.12 15.71
C LEU A 99 -9.75 -0.68 14.30
N TYR A 100 -8.55 -0.55 13.73
CA TYR A 100 -8.25 -1.09 12.41
C TYR A 100 -7.57 -2.46 12.48
N LEU A 101 -8.08 -3.42 11.72
CA LEU A 101 -7.47 -4.74 11.53
C LEU A 101 -6.95 -4.82 10.09
N HIS A 102 -5.65 -5.07 9.93
CA HIS A 102 -5.01 -5.01 8.62
C HIS A 102 -5.44 -6.15 7.70
N GLY A 103 -5.46 -5.90 6.39
CA GLY A 103 -5.66 -6.92 5.37
C GLY A 103 -4.43 -7.79 5.13
N GLY A 104 -4.53 -8.73 4.20
CA GLY A 104 -3.41 -9.61 3.84
C GLY A 104 -3.69 -11.10 3.98
N GLY A 105 -4.96 -11.51 3.85
CA GLY A 105 -5.36 -12.92 3.84
C GLY A 105 -4.87 -13.71 5.07
N TYR A 106 -4.84 -13.04 6.23
CA TYR A 106 -4.36 -13.59 7.51
C TYR A 106 -2.90 -14.06 7.56
N SER A 107 -2.14 -13.90 6.47
CA SER A 107 -0.81 -14.51 6.33
C SER A 107 0.28 -13.47 6.07
N ILE A 108 -0.08 -12.33 5.49
CA ILE A 108 0.82 -11.22 5.15
C ILE A 108 0.30 -9.89 5.70
N GLY A 109 1.13 -8.85 5.63
CA GLY A 109 0.83 -7.54 6.16
C GLY A 109 1.39 -7.31 7.57
N SER A 110 1.37 -6.04 7.97
CA SER A 110 1.79 -5.52 9.26
C SER A 110 1.29 -4.07 9.41
N ILE A 111 1.51 -3.48 10.58
CA ILE A 111 1.31 -2.05 10.83
C ILE A 111 2.03 -1.22 9.75
N ASP A 112 3.29 -1.53 9.44
CA ASP A 112 4.06 -0.79 8.44
C ASP A 112 3.41 -0.84 7.05
N THR A 113 2.82 -1.99 6.68
CA THR A 113 2.23 -2.13 5.35
C THR A 113 0.94 -1.33 5.15
N HIS A 114 0.25 -1.00 6.24
CA HIS A 114 -1.05 -0.31 6.22
C HIS A 114 -0.97 1.10 6.82
N ARG A 115 0.18 1.53 7.34
CA ARG A 115 0.35 2.82 8.03
C ARG A 115 -0.16 4.00 7.19
N ASP A 116 0.17 4.02 5.90
CA ASP A 116 -0.29 5.07 4.98
C ASP A 116 -1.80 5.06 4.73
N LEU A 117 -2.42 3.88 4.70
CA LEU A 117 -3.86 3.78 4.57
C LEU A 117 -4.54 4.29 5.84
N VAL A 118 -4.13 3.79 7.00
CA VAL A 118 -4.74 4.13 8.29
C VAL A 118 -4.59 5.61 8.62
N ALA A 119 -3.46 6.24 8.27
CA ALA A 119 -3.26 7.67 8.47
C ALA A 119 -4.21 8.59 7.66
N ARG A 120 -4.92 8.05 6.66
CA ARG A 120 -5.85 8.80 5.79
C ARG A 120 -7.33 8.52 6.07
N ILE A 121 -7.62 7.65 7.03
CA ILE A 121 -8.98 7.29 7.46
C ILE A 121 -9.26 8.08 8.73
#